data_AF-A0A821VJ49-F1
#
_entry.id   AF-A0A821VJ49-F1
#
_cell.length_a   1.000
_cell.length_b   1.000
_cell.length_c   1.000
_cell.angle_alpha   90.00
_cell.angle_beta   90.00
_cell.angle_gamma   90.00
#
_symmetry.space_group_name_H-M   'P 1'
#
loop_
_entity.id
_entity.type
_entity.pdbx_description
1 polymer ?
#
loop_
_entity_poly.entity_id
_entity_poly.type
_entity_poly.pdbx_seq_one_letter_code
_entity_poly.pdbx_strand_id
1 'polypeptide(L)' 'SIGVAVVSFSGGSVTVVSFSGVPVAVVSFTSIAVAVVSFSDGWVIVVSFSGVP' A
#
# COMPACT_ATOMS: atom_id res chain seq x y z
N SER A 1 -2.50 -5.11 20.41
CA SER A 1 -1.18 -4.99 19.76
C SER A 1 -1.26 -3.87 18.73
N ILE A 2 -0.45 -2.82 18.84
CA ILE A 2 -0.33 -1.84 17.76
C ILE A 2 0.60 -2.45 16.70
N GLY A 3 0.01 -2.90 15.60
CA GLY A 3 0.74 -3.46 14.45
C GLY A 3 1.01 -2.37 13.42
N VAL A 4 2.21 -2.37 12.85
CA VAL A 4 2.58 -1.50 11.74
C VAL A 4 2.93 -2.37 10.54
N ALA A 5 2.32 -2.09 9.39
CA ALA A 5 2.69 -2.72 8.13
C ALA A 5 3.40 -1.71 7.22
N VAL A 6 4.58 -2.08 6.73
CA VAL A 6 5.35 -1.30 5.76
C VAL A 6 5.61 -2.19 4.55
N VAL A 7 5.14 -1.77 3.37
CA VAL A 7 5.25 -2.56 2.15
C VAL A 7 5.66 -1.68 0.97
N SER A 8 6.59 -2.17 0.15
CA SER A 8 7.09 -1.49 -1.03
C SER A 8 6.97 -2.39 -2.26
N PHE A 9 6.39 -1.85 -3.33
CA PHE A 9 6.26 -2.52 -4.62
C PHE A 9 7.01 -1.73 -5.69
N SER A 10 7.80 -2.43 -6.51
CA SER A 10 8.51 -1.81 -7.63
C SER A 10 8.36 -2.62 -8.91
N GLY A 11 7.99 -1.95 -10.00
CA GLY A 11 7.88 -2.55 -11.31
C GLY A 11 6.68 -3.48 -11.44
N GLY A 12 6.03 -3.43 -12.61
CA GLY A 12 4.94 -4.33 -12.95
C GLY A 12 3.69 -3.60 -13.42
N SER A 13 2.79 -4.35 -14.07
CA SER A 13 1.59 -3.78 -14.66
C SER A 13 0.47 -3.59 -13.63
N VAL A 14 0.30 -4.54 -12.71
CA VAL A 14 -0.81 -4.52 -11.74
C VAL A 14 -0.34 -5.01 -10.38
N THR A 15 -0.74 -4.33 -9.32
CA THR A 15 -0.57 -4.78 -7.93
C THR A 15 -1.86 -4.62 -7.15
N VAL A 16 -2.20 -5.64 -6.35
CA VAL A 16 -3.39 -5.66 -5.49
C VAL A 16 -2.96 -6.00 -4.07
N VAL A 17 -3.36 -5.16 -3.11
CA VAL A 17 -3.02 -5.34 -1.69
C VAL A 17 -4.23 -5.06 -0.82
N SER A 18 -4.40 -5.90 0.21
CA SER A 18 -5.43 -5.73 1.23
C SER A 18 -4.81 -5.78 2.63
N PHE A 19 -5.20 -4.83 3.46
CA PHE A 19 -4.81 -4.78 4.87
C PHE A 19 -6.05 -4.85 5.76
N SER A 20 -6.01 -5.72 6.78
CA SER A 20 -7.02 -5.84 7.83
C SER A 20 -6.33 -6.06 9.18
N GLY A 21 -6.89 -5.50 10.24
CA GLY A 21 -6.36 -5.57 11.59
C GLY A 21 -5.08 -4.75 11.82
N VAL A 22 -4.74 -3.83 10.91
CA VAL A 22 -3.50 -3.04 10.98
C VAL A 22 -3.83 -1.58 11.30
N PRO A 23 -3.53 -1.09 12.52
CA PRO A 23 -3.84 0.29 12.89
C PRO A 23 -3.06 1.33 12.08
N VAL A 24 -1.84 1.01 11.62
CA VAL A 24 -1.01 1.90 10.79
C VAL A 24 -0.42 1.15 9.60
N ALA A 25 -0.66 1.66 8.39
CA ALA A 25 -0.10 1.11 7.16
C ALA A 25 0.64 2.19 6.34
N VAL A 26 1.84 1.86 5.89
CA VAL A 26 2.64 2.67 4.95
C VAL A 26 2.92 1.83 3.71
N VAL A 27 2.48 2.32 2.55
CA VAL A 27 2.58 1.59 1.28
C VAL A 27 3.20 2.48 0.22
N SER A 28 4.23 1.97 -0.45
CA SER A 28 4.92 2.68 -1.53
C SER A 28 4.89 1.88 -2.82
N PHE A 29 4.53 2.54 -3.92
CA PHE A 29 4.52 1.99 -5.26
C PHE A 29 5.47 2.78 -6.17
N THR A 30 6.31 2.06 -6.90
CA THR A 30 7.24 2.64 -7.88
C THR A 30 7.10 1.94 -9.23
N SER A 31 6.90 2.71 -10.31
CA SER A 31 6.81 2.17 -11.69
C SER A 31 5.77 1.05 -11.84
N ILE A 32 4.60 1.27 -11.25
CA ILE A 32 3.43 0.40 -11.33
C ILE A 32 2.39 1.08 -12.23
N ALA A 33 1.82 0.36 -13.19
CA ALA A 33 0.80 0.94 -14.08
C ALA A 33 -0.58 1.07 -13.40
N VAL A 34 -0.98 0.08 -12.60
CA VAL A 34 -2.25 0.10 -11.85
C VAL A 34 -2.05 -0.49 -10.45
N ALA A 35 -2.54 0.21 -9.43
CA ALA A 35 -2.58 -0.29 -8.06
C ALA A 35 -4.00 -0.23 -7.50
N VAL A 36 -4.42 -1.33 -6.86
CA VAL A 36 -5.67 -1.39 -6.08
C VAL A 36 -5.31 -1.68 -4.64
N VAL A 37 -5.72 -0.79 -3.74
CA VAL A 37 -5.42 -0.88 -2.30
C VAL A 37 -6.73 -0.83 -1.51
N SER A 38 -6.93 -1.79 -0.62
CA SER A 38 -8.11 -1.86 0.25
C SER A 38 -7.70 -1.94 1.71
N PHE A 39 -8.39 -1.17 2.55
CA PHE A 39 -8.22 -1.13 4.00
C PHE A 39 -9.58 -1.35 4.65
N SER A 40 -9.69 -2.33 5.53
CA SER A 40 -10.94 -2.62 6.24
C SER A 40 -10.99 -1.96 7.63
N ASP A 41 -9.83 -1.82 8.28
CA ASP A 41 -9.77 -1.36 9.67
C ASP A 41 -8.35 -0.86 9.98
N GLY A 42 -8.19 0.47 10.03
CA GLY A 42 -6.93 1.18 10.26
C GLY A 42 -7.17 2.64 10.60
N TRP A 43 -6.27 3.26 11.36
CA TRP A 43 -6.40 4.64 11.83
C TRP A 43 -5.57 5.61 10.98
N VAL A 44 -4.40 5.16 10.51
CA VAL A 44 -3.50 5.97 9.69
C VAL A 44 -3.05 5.16 8.49
N ILE A 45 -3.32 5.70 7.30
CA ILE A 45 -2.97 5.09 6.02
C ILE A 45 -2.15 6.11 5.24
N VAL A 46 -0.93 5.73 4.85
CA VAL A 46 -0.08 6.53 3.97
C VAL A 46 0.23 5.73 2.72
N VAL A 47 -0.15 6.26 1.56
CA VAL A 47 0.12 5.65 0.25
C VAL A 47 0.93 6.61 -0.60
N SER A 48 2.03 6.14 -1.17
CA SER A 48 2.92 6.91 -2.06
C SER A 48 3.06 6.24 -3.42
N PHE A 49 3.00 7.04 -4.48
CA PHE A 49 3.23 6.62 -5.86
C PHE A 49 4.39 7.41 -6.47
N SER A 50 5.29 6.73 -7.16
CA SER A 50 6.45 7.32 -7.83
C SER A 50 6.75 6.60 -9.15
N GLY A 51 7.31 7.31 -10.13
CA GLY A 51 7.66 6.70 -11.43
C GLY A 51 6.46 6.16 -12.23
N VAL A 52 5.26 6.67 -11.95
CA VAL A 52 4.07 6.54 -12.80
C VAL A 52 4.23 7.49 -13.99
N PRO A 53 3.97 7.07 -15.24
CA PRO A 53 3.91 7.98 -16.39
C PRO A 53 2.89 9.10 -16.20
#